data_AF-A0A1B7MFW8-F1
#
_entry.id   AF-A0A1B7MFW8-F1
#
_cell.length_a   1.000
_cell.length_b   1.000
_cell.length_c   1.000
_cell.angle_alpha   90.00
_cell.angle_beta   90.00
_cell.angle_gamma   90.00
#
_symmetry.space_group_name_H-M   'P 1'
#
loop_
_entity.id
_entity.type
_entity.pdbx_description
1 polymer ?
#
loop_
_entity_poly.entity_id
_entity_poly.type
_entity_poly.pdbx_seq_one_letter_code
_entity_poly.pdbx_strand_id
1 'polypeptide(L)'
;MSDSPVPCAPSDLWTTSGALLGGVLFGFMFYGANCLQIFVYLVNYPNDRMTLKALVAGVWAVDTAHQILGTIGIWQYLVSNFGNYVFGDETHVPMLLALVFSVIVSTIAQLLLTYRIWHLSGRMWIFPAFLIPAVVAQLVIVFMYVVEGLADITFQNLYNLSAYATAGNALATGIDIVITVVTCTLLTRARRGFNKRFAVFIVP
;
A
#
# COMPACT_ATOMS: atom_id res chain seq x y z
N MET A 1 21.43 12.57 48.61
CA MET A 1 21.39 12.35 47.16
C MET A 1 20.24 11.38 46.91
N SER A 2 19.08 11.93 46.58
CA SER A 2 17.86 11.17 46.34
C SER A 2 17.91 10.63 44.92
N ASP A 3 18.10 9.32 44.76
CA ASP A 3 17.84 8.63 43.50
C ASP A 3 16.34 8.73 43.22
N SER A 4 15.96 9.74 42.44
CA SER A 4 14.65 9.76 41.79
C SER A 4 14.59 8.55 40.86
N PRO A 5 13.60 7.65 41.00
CA PRO A 5 13.49 6.48 40.15
C PRO A 5 13.36 6.95 38.70
N VAL A 6 14.28 6.50 37.85
CA VAL A 6 14.20 6.68 36.41
C VAL A 6 12.84 6.10 35.98
N PRO A 7 11.94 6.87 35.35
CA PRO A 7 10.68 6.33 34.90
C PRO A 7 10.97 5.13 33.98
N CYS A 8 10.59 3.94 34.42
CA CYS A 8 10.75 2.73 33.65
C CYS A 8 10.00 2.95 32.33
N ALA A 9 10.70 2.93 31.19
CA ALA A 9 10.05 2.94 29.89
C ALA A 9 8.98 1.84 29.89
N PRO A 10 7.70 2.14 29.60
CA PRO A 10 6.68 1.11 29.52
C PRO A 10 7.16 0.05 28.51
N SER A 11 7.14 -1.23 28.89
CA SER A 11 7.60 -2.38 28.08
C SER A 11 7.00 -2.41 26.67
N ASP A 12 5.86 -1.76 26.52
CA ASP A 12 5.06 -1.71 25.30
C ASP A 12 5.64 -0.78 24.24
N LEU A 13 6.48 0.19 24.65
CA LEU A 13 7.05 1.19 23.76
C LEU A 13 8.11 0.57 22.84
N TRP A 14 9.02 -0.23 23.39
CA TRP A 14 10.03 -0.96 22.63
C TRP A 14 9.42 -1.95 21.63
N THR A 15 8.31 -2.58 22.02
CA THR A 15 7.61 -3.57 21.20
C THR A 15 6.91 -2.90 20.02
N THR A 16 6.22 -1.77 20.27
CA THR A 16 5.55 -0.98 19.24
C THR A 16 6.54 -0.36 18.26
N SER A 17 7.62 0.25 18.75
CA SER A 17 8.67 0.85 17.92
C SER A 17 9.42 -0.19 17.10
N GLY A 18 9.69 -1.38 17.66
CA GLY A 18 10.28 -2.51 16.94
C GLY A 18 9.38 -3.05 15.83
N ALA A 19 8.06 -3.15 16.10
CA ALA A 19 7.09 -3.59 15.09
C ALA A 19 6.98 -2.59 13.92
N LEU A 20 6.99 -1.28 14.19
CA LEU A 20 7.02 -0.22 13.17
C LEU A 20 8.26 -0.35 12.26
N LEU A 21 9.45 -0.50 12.85
CA LEU A 21 10.68 -0.70 12.09
C LEU A 21 10.61 -1.96 11.23
N GLY A 22 10.13 -3.07 11.79
CA GLY A 22 9.89 -4.32 11.07
C GLY A 22 8.96 -4.11 9.86
N GLY A 23 7.87 -3.37 10.03
CA GLY A 23 6.91 -3.04 8.97
C GLY A 23 7.57 -2.30 7.79
N VAL A 24 8.42 -1.30 8.05
CA VAL A 24 9.13 -0.57 6.98
C VAL A 24 10.15 -1.46 6.28
N LEU A 25 10.88 -2.31 7.00
CA LEU A 25 11.82 -3.27 6.39
C LEU A 25 11.09 -4.26 5.46
N PHE A 26 9.95 -4.81 5.91
CA PHE A 26 9.10 -5.64 5.06
C PHE A 26 8.57 -4.85 3.85
N GLY A 27 8.18 -3.59 4.05
CA GLY A 27 7.80 -2.68 2.96
C GLY A 27 8.90 -2.55 1.90
N PHE A 28 10.16 -2.40 2.31
CA PHE A 28 11.30 -2.36 1.37
C PHE A 28 11.48 -3.66 0.57
N MET A 29 11.17 -4.82 1.15
CA MET A 29 11.19 -6.09 0.41
C MET A 29 10.14 -6.10 -0.71
N PHE A 30 8.91 -5.66 -0.42
CA PHE A 30 7.85 -5.53 -1.41
C PHE A 30 8.15 -4.46 -2.47
N TYR A 31 8.75 -3.34 -2.06
CA TYR A 31 9.23 -2.31 -2.98
C TYR A 31 10.28 -2.85 -3.97
N GLY A 32 11.20 -3.70 -3.50
CA GLY A 32 12.16 -4.40 -4.36
C GLY A 32 11.48 -5.30 -5.39
N ALA A 33 10.45 -6.06 -4.98
CA ALA A 33 9.66 -6.88 -5.88
C ALA A 33 8.90 -6.04 -6.92
N ASN A 34 8.34 -4.88 -6.52
CA ASN A 34 7.68 -3.94 -7.42
C ASN A 34 8.65 -3.39 -8.46
N CYS A 35 9.86 -2.99 -8.05
CA CYS A 35 10.93 -2.54 -8.95
C CYS A 35 11.29 -3.61 -9.99
N LEU A 36 11.42 -4.87 -9.56
CA LEU A 36 11.69 -5.99 -10.47
C LEU A 36 10.54 -6.18 -11.47
N GLN A 37 9.29 -6.11 -11.02
CA GLN A 37 8.11 -6.23 -11.89
C GLN A 37 8.10 -5.13 -12.97
N ILE A 38 8.44 -3.90 -12.60
CA ILE A 38 8.52 -2.77 -13.54
C ILE A 38 9.66 -2.99 -14.54
N PHE A 39 10.83 -3.42 -14.06
CA PHE A 39 11.98 -3.71 -14.93
C PHE A 39 11.64 -4.78 -15.98
N VAL A 40 11.05 -5.89 -15.54
CA VAL A 40 10.61 -6.98 -16.43
C VAL A 40 9.57 -6.48 -17.44
N TYR A 41 8.64 -5.60 -17.02
CA TYR A 41 7.65 -5.00 -17.92
C TYR A 41 8.31 -4.12 -19.00
N LEU A 42 9.26 -3.27 -18.63
CA LEU A 42 9.94 -2.38 -19.58
C LEU A 42 10.76 -3.15 -20.62
N VAL A 43 11.37 -4.27 -20.22
CA VAL A 43 12.17 -5.13 -21.12
C VAL A 43 11.29 -5.97 -22.05
N ASN A 44 10.23 -6.60 -21.53
CA ASN A 44 9.41 -7.54 -22.32
C ASN A 44 8.38 -6.84 -23.22
N TYR A 45 7.98 -5.61 -22.92
CA TYR A 45 6.96 -4.88 -23.67
C TYR A 45 7.48 -3.54 -24.22
N PRO A 46 8.51 -3.55 -25.10
CA PRO A 46 9.10 -2.32 -25.64
C PRO A 46 8.14 -1.54 -26.55
N ASN A 47 7.17 -2.20 -27.18
CA ASN A 47 6.23 -1.59 -28.13
C ASN A 47 4.91 -1.07 -27.49
N ASP A 48 4.75 -1.18 -26.17
CA ASP A 48 3.56 -0.67 -25.50
C ASP A 48 3.48 0.86 -25.52
N ARG A 49 2.25 1.39 -25.50
CA ARG A 49 1.95 2.83 -25.59
C ARG A 49 2.74 3.61 -24.53
N MET A 50 3.36 4.72 -24.94
CA MET A 50 4.15 5.58 -24.04
C MET A 50 3.33 6.06 -22.84
N THR A 51 2.02 6.26 -23.00
CA THR A 51 1.11 6.60 -21.89
C THR A 51 1.11 5.56 -20.78
N LEU A 52 1.16 4.27 -21.11
CA LEU A 52 1.17 3.19 -20.12
C LEU A 52 2.52 3.13 -19.39
N LYS A 53 3.63 3.37 -20.11
CA LYS A 53 4.97 3.46 -19.51
C LYS A 53 5.11 4.66 -18.59
N ALA A 54 4.64 5.84 -19.01
CA ALA A 54 4.64 7.05 -18.19
C ALA A 54 3.82 6.88 -16.91
N LEU A 55 2.67 6.23 -17.02
CA LEU A 55 1.82 5.93 -15.89
C LEU A 55 2.49 4.92 -14.92
N VAL A 56 3.14 3.85 -15.41
CA VAL A 56 3.93 2.93 -14.57
C VAL A 56 5.07 3.65 -13.86
N ALA A 57 5.81 4.52 -14.55
CA ALA A 57 6.88 5.32 -13.95
C ALA A 57 6.34 6.30 -12.88
N GLY A 58 5.18 6.90 -13.13
CA GLY A 58 4.50 7.76 -12.16
C GLY A 58 4.13 7.01 -10.88
N VAL A 59 3.54 5.82 -10.98
CA VAL A 59 3.23 4.98 -9.81
C VAL A 59 4.47 4.63 -9.02
N TRP A 60 5.54 4.24 -9.72
CA TRP A 60 6.80 3.93 -9.08
C TRP A 60 7.39 5.12 -8.33
N ALA A 61 7.31 6.34 -8.90
CA ALA A 61 7.77 7.55 -8.23
C ALA A 61 6.96 7.85 -6.96
N VAL A 62 5.64 7.68 -6.99
CA VAL A 62 4.78 7.88 -5.80
C VAL A 62 5.06 6.81 -4.73
N ASP A 63 5.26 5.55 -5.12
CA ASP A 63 5.62 4.45 -4.21
C ASP A 63 7.00 4.69 -3.56
N THR A 64 7.95 5.21 -4.34
CA THR A 64 9.26 5.63 -3.84
C THR A 64 9.13 6.75 -2.80
N ALA A 65 8.32 7.78 -3.09
CA ALA A 65 8.08 8.87 -2.17
C ALA A 65 7.44 8.38 -0.86
N HIS A 66 6.47 7.47 -0.94
CA HIS A 66 5.86 6.82 0.22
C HIS A 66 6.90 6.12 1.10
N GLN A 67 7.78 5.31 0.50
CA GLN A 67 8.84 4.60 1.22
C GLN A 67 9.85 5.55 1.88
N ILE A 68 10.21 6.65 1.21
CA ILE A 68 11.10 7.67 1.77
C ILE A 68 10.44 8.36 2.98
N LEU A 69 9.18 8.79 2.85
CA LEU A 69 8.44 9.44 3.93
C LEU A 69 8.26 8.52 5.15
N GLY A 70 7.93 7.25 4.92
CA GLY A 70 7.86 6.25 5.99
C GLY A 70 9.20 6.09 6.72
N THR A 71 10.30 6.07 5.97
CA THR A 71 11.65 5.97 6.53
C THR A 71 12.02 7.20 7.36
N ILE A 72 11.69 8.41 6.88
CA ILE A 72 11.91 9.67 7.62
C ILE A 72 11.08 9.67 8.91
N GLY A 73 9.81 9.25 8.84
CA GLY A 73 8.93 9.15 10.00
C GLY A 73 9.53 8.26 11.08
N ILE A 74 9.95 7.04 10.72
CA ILE A 74 10.60 6.13 11.68
C ILE A 74 11.92 6.70 12.19
N TRP A 75 12.73 7.31 11.33
CA TRP A 75 14.00 7.91 11.74
C TRP A 75 13.81 8.99 12.81
N GLN A 76 12.79 9.83 12.68
CA GLN A 76 12.48 10.86 13.68
C GLN A 76 12.02 10.25 15.01
N TYR A 77 11.22 9.18 14.98
CA TYR A 77 10.77 8.47 16.17
C TYR A 77 11.88 7.66 16.87
N LEU A 78 12.74 7.00 16.10
CA LEU A 78 13.73 6.04 16.63
C LEU A 78 15.10 6.65 16.91
N VAL A 79 15.52 7.66 16.13
CA VAL A 79 16.89 8.19 16.21
C VAL A 79 16.90 9.61 16.75
N SER A 80 16.12 10.52 16.16
CA SER A 80 16.18 11.94 16.52
C SER A 80 15.63 12.25 17.91
N ASN A 81 14.61 11.52 18.39
CA ASN A 81 13.97 11.75 19.68
C ASN A 81 14.03 10.52 20.61
N PHE A 82 15.10 9.73 20.51
CA PHE A 82 15.27 8.53 21.32
C PHE A 82 15.26 8.88 22.82
N GLY A 83 14.28 8.35 23.57
CA GLY A 83 14.13 8.56 25.02
C GLY A 83 13.34 9.80 25.44
N ASN A 84 12.75 10.57 24.52
CA ASN A 84 11.86 11.69 24.84
C ASN A 84 10.38 11.26 24.77
N TYR A 85 9.83 10.83 25.91
CA TYR A 85 8.46 10.33 26.01
C TYR A 85 7.37 11.36 25.66
N VAL A 86 7.66 12.66 25.81
CA VAL A 86 6.71 13.74 25.46
C VAL A 86 6.54 13.87 23.94
N PHE A 87 7.61 13.64 23.18
CA PHE A 87 7.56 13.58 21.71
C PHE A 87 6.92 12.27 21.18
N GLY A 88 6.90 11.22 22.01
CA GLY A 88 6.26 9.95 21.72
C GLY A 88 4.74 9.95 21.89
N ASP A 89 4.19 10.92 22.64
CA ASP A 89 2.76 11.11 22.91
C ASP A 89 2.09 12.14 21.97
N GLU A 90 2.83 12.71 21.01
CA GLU A 90 2.28 13.56 19.94
C GLU A 90 2.52 12.92 18.56
N THR A 91 1.44 12.70 17.80
CA THR A 91 1.59 12.08 16.48
C THR A 91 2.05 13.13 15.49
N HIS A 92 3.20 12.90 14.88
CA HIS A 92 3.82 13.89 14.01
C HIS A 92 3.24 13.82 12.59
N VAL A 93 3.04 15.01 12.00
CA VAL A 93 2.61 15.22 10.61
C VAL A 93 3.23 14.24 9.59
N PRO A 94 4.55 13.94 9.60
CA PRO A 94 5.14 12.97 8.67
C PRO A 94 4.53 11.56 8.73
N MET A 95 4.07 11.09 9.89
CA MET A 95 3.45 9.77 10.01
C MET A 95 2.04 9.74 9.42
N LEU A 96 1.28 10.81 9.62
CA LEU A 96 -0.03 11.01 9.00
C LEU A 96 0.11 11.16 7.47
N LEU A 97 1.14 11.89 7.03
CA LEU A 97 1.48 12.04 5.63
C LEU A 97 1.87 10.71 4.98
N ALA A 98 2.68 9.87 5.65
CA ALA A 98 3.01 8.53 5.17
C ALA A 98 1.75 7.68 4.95
N LEU A 99 0.78 7.75 5.87
CA LEU A 99 -0.50 7.04 5.72
C LEU A 99 -1.32 7.54 4.51
N VAL A 100 -1.36 8.85 4.27
CA VAL A 100 -2.00 9.43 3.07
C VAL A 100 -1.33 8.91 1.80
N PHE A 101 0.00 8.93 1.74
CA PHE A 101 0.74 8.42 0.60
C PHE A 101 0.52 6.92 0.38
N SER A 102 0.42 6.13 1.45
CA SER A 102 0.12 4.69 1.37
C SER A 102 -1.19 4.42 0.63
N VAL A 103 -2.23 5.18 0.98
CA VAL A 103 -3.56 5.04 0.39
C VAL A 103 -3.58 5.51 -1.06
N ILE A 104 -2.86 6.59 -1.38
CA ILE A 104 -2.70 7.06 -2.76
C ILE A 104 -2.03 5.98 -3.62
N VAL A 105 -0.90 5.43 -3.16
CA VAL A 105 -0.17 4.36 -3.86
C VAL A 105 -1.09 3.14 -4.06
N SER A 106 -1.75 2.69 -3.00
CA SER A 106 -2.69 1.56 -3.03
C SER A 106 -3.83 1.80 -4.04
N THR A 107 -4.47 2.97 -3.99
CA THR A 107 -5.56 3.35 -4.91
C THR A 107 -5.11 3.33 -6.35
N ILE A 108 -3.95 3.95 -6.64
CA ILE A 108 -3.40 3.99 -7.99
C ILE A 108 -3.10 2.56 -8.46
N ALA A 109 -2.44 1.74 -7.63
CA ALA A 109 -2.14 0.35 -7.96
C ALA A 109 -3.42 -0.46 -8.27
N GLN A 110 -4.45 -0.35 -7.44
CA GLN A 110 -5.74 -1.00 -7.65
C GLN A 110 -6.42 -0.55 -8.95
N LEU A 111 -6.37 0.75 -9.28
CA LEU A 111 -6.89 1.28 -10.55
C LEU A 111 -6.14 0.71 -11.75
N LEU A 112 -4.81 0.60 -11.69
CA LEU A 112 -4.01 0.02 -12.76
C LEU A 112 -4.29 -1.46 -12.97
N LEU A 113 -4.38 -2.22 -11.87
CA LEU A 113 -4.68 -3.64 -11.92
C LEU A 113 -6.10 -3.87 -12.46
N THR A 114 -7.06 -3.05 -12.05
CA THR A 114 -8.43 -3.06 -12.59
C THR A 114 -8.45 -2.75 -14.09
N TYR A 115 -7.67 -1.76 -14.55
CA TYR A 115 -7.53 -1.44 -15.97
C TYR A 115 -6.94 -2.62 -16.76
N ARG A 116 -5.91 -3.28 -16.22
CA ARG A 116 -5.31 -4.49 -16.82
C ARG A 116 -6.32 -5.63 -16.91
N ILE A 117 -7.11 -5.86 -15.85
CA ILE A 117 -8.18 -6.87 -15.84
C ILE A 117 -9.21 -6.57 -16.92
N TRP A 118 -9.66 -5.32 -17.05
CA TRP A 118 -10.66 -4.94 -18.04
C TRP A 118 -10.20 -5.20 -19.48
N HIS A 119 -8.95 -4.87 -19.78
CA HIS A 119 -8.35 -5.15 -21.09
C HIS A 119 -8.22 -6.66 -21.34
N LEU A 120 -7.75 -7.43 -20.35
CA LEU A 120 -7.54 -8.88 -20.48
C LEU A 120 -8.87 -9.68 -20.51
N SER A 121 -9.90 -9.18 -19.84
CA SER A 121 -11.22 -9.81 -19.77
C SER A 121 -12.07 -9.60 -21.03
N GLY A 122 -11.52 -8.99 -22.09
CA GLY A 122 -12.28 -8.72 -23.32
C GLY A 122 -13.36 -7.66 -23.13
N ARG A 123 -13.10 -6.64 -22.29
CA ARG A 123 -13.99 -5.48 -22.07
C ARG A 123 -15.28 -5.78 -21.30
N MET A 124 -15.34 -6.89 -20.56
CA MET A 124 -16.46 -7.16 -19.65
C MET A 124 -16.46 -6.17 -18.47
N TRP A 125 -17.56 -5.46 -18.27
CA TRP A 125 -17.69 -4.38 -17.28
C TRP A 125 -17.98 -4.85 -15.85
N ILE A 126 -18.23 -6.15 -15.64
CA ILE A 126 -18.66 -6.69 -14.34
C ILE A 126 -17.59 -6.50 -13.26
N PHE A 127 -16.32 -6.76 -13.58
CA PHE A 127 -15.20 -6.64 -12.63
C PHE A 127 -14.92 -5.17 -12.22
N PRO A 128 -14.71 -4.22 -13.16
CA PRO A 128 -14.52 -2.83 -12.76
C PRO A 128 -15.75 -2.22 -12.08
N ALA A 129 -16.97 -2.62 -12.44
CA ALA A 129 -18.19 -2.13 -11.79
C ALA A 129 -18.26 -2.49 -10.30
N PHE A 130 -17.69 -3.62 -9.88
CA PHE A 130 -17.59 -4.01 -8.47
C PHE A 130 -16.39 -3.38 -7.76
N LEU A 131 -15.26 -3.27 -8.45
CA LEU A 131 -14.01 -2.76 -7.87
C LEU A 131 -14.01 -1.25 -7.63
N ILE A 132 -14.52 -0.46 -8.59
CA ILE A 132 -14.53 1.01 -8.49
C ILE A 132 -15.24 1.53 -7.23
N PRO A 133 -16.47 1.10 -6.89
CA PRO A 133 -17.13 1.58 -5.68
C PRO A 133 -16.40 1.16 -4.39
N ALA A 134 -15.75 -0.01 -4.38
CA ALA A 134 -14.94 -0.44 -3.23
C ALA A 134 -13.70 0.47 -3.03
N VAL A 135 -13.03 0.84 -4.12
CA VAL A 135 -11.92 1.81 -4.09
C VAL A 135 -12.39 3.18 -3.61
N VAL A 136 -13.55 3.65 -4.08
CA VAL A 136 -14.14 4.92 -3.62
C VAL A 136 -14.50 4.86 -2.13
N ALA A 137 -15.07 3.76 -1.66
CA ALA A 137 -15.39 3.58 -0.23
C ALA A 137 -14.13 3.65 0.64
N GLN A 138 -13.02 3.02 0.22
CA GLN A 138 -11.74 3.12 0.91
C GLN A 138 -11.24 4.57 0.97
N LEU A 139 -11.30 5.31 -0.14
CA LEU A 139 -10.89 6.72 -0.18
C LEU A 139 -11.71 7.59 0.77
N VAL A 140 -13.02 7.37 0.86
CA VAL A 140 -13.91 8.11 1.77
C VAL A 140 -13.54 7.85 3.23
N ILE A 141 -13.31 6.60 3.61
CA ILE A 141 -12.95 6.23 4.99
C ILE A 141 -11.62 6.88 5.41
N VAL A 142 -10.62 6.85 4.52
CA VAL A 142 -9.31 7.46 4.79
C VAL A 142 -9.41 8.98 4.83
N PHE A 143 -10.21 9.58 3.95
CA PHE A 143 -10.43 11.02 3.96
C PHE A 143 -11.04 11.48 5.29
N MET A 144 -12.03 10.75 5.82
CA MET A 144 -12.59 11.04 7.14
C MET A 144 -11.54 10.92 8.25
N TYR A 145 -10.73 9.84 8.23
CA TYR A 145 -9.64 9.66 9.20
C TYR A 145 -8.63 10.82 9.17
N VAL A 146 -8.27 11.29 7.97
CA VAL A 146 -7.30 12.38 7.80
C VAL A 146 -7.88 13.71 8.28
N VAL A 147 -9.14 14.02 7.96
CA VAL A 147 -9.80 15.26 8.38
C VAL A 147 -9.93 15.33 9.91
N GLU A 148 -10.43 14.28 10.54
CA GLU A 148 -10.57 14.25 12.00
C GLU A 148 -9.21 14.14 12.71
N GLY A 149 -8.23 13.44 12.11
CA GLY A 149 -6.87 13.36 12.64
C GLY A 149 -6.06 14.66 12.52
N LEU A 150 -6.35 15.50 11.52
CA LEU A 150 -5.78 16.85 11.38
C LEU A 150 -6.46 17.87 12.30
N ALA A 151 -7.73 17.66 12.67
CA ALA A 151 -8.44 18.54 13.59
C ALA A 151 -7.85 18.48 15.00
N ASP A 152 -7.46 17.28 15.47
CA ASP A 152 -6.82 17.07 16.76
C ASP A 152 -5.70 16.01 16.66
N ILE A 153 -4.45 16.47 16.58
CA ILE A 153 -3.23 15.65 16.46
C ILE A 153 -2.79 14.94 17.76
N THR A 154 -3.70 14.81 18.73
CA THR A 154 -3.41 14.16 20.02
C THR A 154 -3.43 12.65 19.88
N PHE A 155 -2.47 11.93 20.48
CA PHE A 155 -2.40 10.45 20.42
C PHE A 155 -3.69 9.76 20.83
N GLN A 156 -4.36 10.27 21.86
CA GLN A 156 -5.60 9.68 22.38
C GLN A 156 -6.75 9.76 21.37
N ASN A 157 -6.81 10.84 20.58
CA ASN A 157 -7.81 10.98 19.52
C ASN A 157 -7.48 10.04 18.35
N LEU A 158 -6.22 9.99 17.91
CA LEU A 158 -5.77 9.09 16.85
C LEU A 158 -5.91 7.61 17.22
N TYR A 159 -5.75 7.26 18.49
CA TYR A 159 -6.02 5.91 18.99
C TYR A 159 -7.50 5.54 18.84
N ASN A 160 -8.41 6.44 19.20
CA ASN A 160 -9.86 6.22 19.00
C ASN A 160 -10.21 6.14 17.51
N LEU A 161 -9.54 6.93 16.68
CA LEU A 161 -9.73 6.95 15.23
C LEU A 161 -9.01 5.80 14.50
N SER A 162 -8.12 5.06 15.17
CA SER A 162 -7.35 3.96 14.56
C SER A 162 -8.23 2.85 14.00
N ALA A 163 -9.46 2.72 14.50
CA ALA A 163 -10.49 1.84 13.95
C ALA A 163 -10.82 2.19 12.49
N TYR A 164 -10.89 3.47 12.12
CA TYR A 164 -11.14 3.90 10.74
C TYR A 164 -9.96 3.59 9.83
N ALA A 165 -8.73 3.84 10.28
CA ALA A 165 -7.53 3.49 9.52
C ALA A 165 -7.41 1.98 9.31
N THR A 166 -7.71 1.19 10.34
CA THR A 166 -7.71 -0.28 10.27
C THR A 166 -8.80 -0.80 9.33
N ALA A 167 -10.01 -0.24 9.39
CA ALA A 167 -11.10 -0.59 8.49
C ALA A 167 -10.77 -0.24 7.03
N GLY A 168 -10.18 0.94 6.78
CA GLY A 168 -9.73 1.35 5.45
C GLY A 168 -8.68 0.40 4.88
N ASN A 169 -7.67 0.04 5.67
CA ASN A 169 -6.62 -0.90 5.26
C ASN A 169 -7.14 -2.34 5.10
N ALA A 170 -8.10 -2.77 5.92
CA ALA A 170 -8.73 -4.08 5.78
C ALA A 170 -9.53 -4.19 4.47
N LEU A 171 -10.28 -3.13 4.12
CA LEU A 171 -10.96 -3.04 2.83
C LEU A 171 -9.98 -3.05 1.66
N ALA A 172 -8.89 -2.28 1.74
CA ALA A 172 -7.82 -2.27 0.74
C ALA A 172 -7.25 -3.67 0.50
N THR A 173 -6.94 -4.37 1.59
CA THR A 173 -6.43 -5.74 1.55
C THR A 173 -7.43 -6.70 0.91
N GLY A 174 -8.72 -6.56 1.23
CA GLY A 174 -9.78 -7.33 0.61
C GLY A 174 -9.87 -7.10 -0.90
N ILE A 175 -9.77 -5.83 -1.33
CA ILE A 175 -9.74 -5.45 -2.76
C ILE A 175 -8.54 -6.11 -3.46
N ASP A 176 -7.35 -6.04 -2.87
CA ASP A 176 -6.13 -6.62 -3.46
C ASP A 176 -6.22 -8.15 -3.60
N ILE A 177 -6.82 -8.84 -2.62
CA ILE A 177 -7.08 -10.29 -2.71
C ILE A 177 -8.00 -10.60 -3.88
N VAL A 178 -9.11 -9.86 -4.02
CA VAL A 178 -10.07 -10.06 -5.12
C VAL A 178 -9.41 -9.80 -6.47
N ILE A 179 -8.69 -8.69 -6.61
CA ILE A 179 -7.94 -8.34 -7.84
C ILE A 179 -6.96 -9.46 -8.20
N THR A 180 -6.22 -9.97 -7.22
CA THR A 180 -5.23 -11.03 -7.40
C THR A 180 -5.89 -12.32 -7.89
N VAL A 181 -6.96 -12.76 -7.23
CA VAL A 181 -7.72 -13.97 -7.61
C VAL A 181 -8.27 -13.84 -9.03
N VAL A 182 -8.87 -12.69 -9.38
CA VAL A 182 -9.39 -12.44 -10.72
C VAL A 182 -8.27 -12.47 -11.77
N THR A 183 -7.15 -11.82 -11.49
CA THR A 183 -6.01 -11.79 -12.41
C THR A 183 -5.42 -13.20 -12.64
N CYS A 184 -5.19 -13.95 -11.56
CA CYS A 184 -4.68 -15.32 -11.65
C CYS A 184 -5.63 -16.26 -12.40
N THR A 185 -6.95 -16.15 -12.18
CA THR A 185 -7.94 -16.98 -12.88
C THR A 185 -8.00 -16.64 -14.37
N LEU A 186 -7.94 -15.36 -14.75
CA LEU A 186 -7.90 -14.94 -16.16
C LEU A 186 -6.62 -15.42 -16.86
N LEU A 187 -5.45 -15.27 -16.23
CA LEU A 187 -4.17 -15.75 -16.79
C LEU A 187 -4.16 -17.27 -16.96
N THR A 188 -4.71 -18.01 -15.99
CA THR A 188 -4.80 -19.47 -16.06
C THR A 188 -5.74 -19.91 -17.20
N ARG A 189 -6.85 -19.20 -17.41
CA ARG A 189 -7.76 -19.44 -18.54
C ARG A 189 -7.09 -19.14 -19.89
N ALA A 190 -6.38 -18.01 -20.00
CA ALA A 190 -5.63 -17.66 -21.21
C ALA A 190 -4.58 -18.74 -21.56
N ARG A 191 -3.80 -19.20 -20.58
CA ARG A 191 -2.80 -20.28 -20.77
C ARG A 191 -3.44 -21.59 -21.21
N ARG A 192 -4.58 -21.97 -20.62
CA ARG A 192 -5.32 -23.19 -21.04
C ARG A 192 -5.88 -23.08 -22.45
N GLY A 193 -6.36 -21.90 -22.86
CA GLY A 193 -6.80 -21.65 -24.24
C GLY A 193 -5.67 -21.80 -25.25
N PHE A 194 -4.47 -21.33 -24.90
CA PHE A 194 -3.28 -21.45 -25.74
C PHE A 194 -2.83 -22.91 -25.86
N ASN A 195 -2.80 -23.66 -24.75
CA ASN A 195 -2.46 -25.09 -24.77
C ASN A 195 -3.48 -25.92 -25.56
N LYS A 196 -4.77 -25.59 -25.51
CA LYS A 196 -5.81 -26.26 -26.32
C LYS A 196 -5.63 -26.00 -27.81
N ARG A 197 -5.33 -24.76 -28.22
CA ARG A 197 -5.04 -24.43 -29.64
C ARG A 197 -3.78 -25.14 -30.15
N PHE A 198 -2.75 -25.22 -29.33
CA PHE A 198 -1.52 -25.95 -29.67
C PHE A 198 -1.73 -27.47 -29.75
N ALA A 199 -2.53 -28.04 -28.84
CA ALA A 199 -2.84 -29.47 -28.86
C ALA A 199 -3.65 -29.87 -30.11
N VAL A 200 -4.59 -29.04 -30.56
CA VAL A 200 -5.34 -29.27 -31.82
C VAL A 200 -4.43 -29.22 -33.05
N PHE A 201 -3.36 -28.43 -33.03
CA PHE A 201 -2.40 -28.33 -34.14
C PHE A 201 -1.37 -29.49 -34.19
N ILE A 202 -1.28 -30.29 -33.12
CA ILE A 202 -0.30 -31.39 -32.98
C ILE A 202 -0.95 -32.77 -33.19
N VAL A 203 -2.28 -32.86 -33.23
CA VAL A 203 -2.98 -34.11 -33.60
C VAL A 203 -3.18 -34.11 -35.13
N PRO A 204 -2.57 -35.06 -35.86
CA PRO A 204 -2.67 -35.16 -37.33
C PRO A 204 -4.05 -35.61 -37.81
#